data_AF-A0A9W7AHT4-F1
#
_entry.id   AF-A0A9W7AHT4-F1
#
_cell.length_a   1.000
_cell.length_b   1.000
_cell.length_c   1.000
_cell.angle_alpha   90.00
_cell.angle_beta   90.00
_cell.angle_gamma   90.00
#
_symmetry.space_group_name_H-M   'P 1'
#
loop_
_entity.id
_entity.type
_entity.pdbx_description
1 polymer ?
#
loop_
_entity_poly.entity_id
_entity_poly.type
_entity_poly.pdbx_seq_one_letter_code
_entity_poly.pdbx_strand_id
1 'polypeptide(L)'
;MTVIKEALNINGKTYEVLADVSIGEPPTSQKVEIDGKKVEWYGFIRSVVLVNTNNQDRLPPIEELKVKTLVCPVGEKLSMFEPHKYSAPAAPDKGAVGVAIERLGLLVVSLHLSGTNKYGIPEMVFDRDRKQQLHRISKSFKEQVGGKAAYTSLHKLVMGDYNFRCEMSPSPADKEKGGVDWKKVDEEVMSGDEERVRKAFYGFDRLQRWMVKVGEWPKHNDSWSGGEVDGDDIGEGALGVCSLLENSVDAITSTTIPVPSFTFKIGEPPPRAFAQKRTPSWTDRIVVGKDFEVEGFGIERSVVVSDHEPVWAMVKGKGGVPQ
;
A
#
# COMPACT_ATOMS: atom_id res chain seq x y z
N MET A 1 -12.24 13.83 -16.54
CA MET A 1 -10.80 13.80 -16.88
C MET A 1 -10.38 15.24 -17.12
N THR A 2 -9.64 15.82 -16.18
CA THR A 2 -9.09 17.17 -16.33
C THR A 2 -7.60 16.98 -16.55
N VAL A 3 -7.11 17.18 -17.78
CA VAL A 3 -5.67 17.30 -18.00
C VAL A 3 -5.29 18.68 -17.53
N ILE A 4 -4.81 18.78 -16.28
CA ILE A 4 -4.32 20.03 -15.71
C ILE A 4 -2.95 20.29 -16.33
N LYS A 5 -2.84 21.25 -17.26
CA LYS A 5 -1.56 21.70 -17.80
C LYS A 5 -0.92 22.72 -16.86
N GLU A 6 -0.61 22.30 -15.64
CA GLU A 6 0.14 23.13 -14.69
C GLU A 6 1.57 22.64 -14.61
N ALA A 7 2.52 23.55 -14.86
CA ALA A 7 3.93 23.31 -14.60
C ALA A 7 4.22 23.60 -13.13
N LEU A 8 4.74 22.60 -12.41
CA LEU A 8 5.16 22.71 -11.03
C LEU A 8 6.68 22.94 -10.97
N ASN A 9 7.11 23.98 -10.27
CA ASN A 9 8.51 24.22 -10.00
C ASN A 9 8.88 23.68 -8.62
N ILE A 10 9.67 22.61 -8.59
CA ILE A 10 10.11 21.95 -7.34
C ILE A 10 11.64 21.91 -7.34
N ASN A 11 12.26 22.59 -6.37
CA ASN A 11 13.73 22.61 -6.19
C ASN A 11 14.50 23.02 -7.47
N GLY A 12 14.01 24.01 -8.20
CA GLY A 12 14.64 24.49 -9.45
C GLY A 12 14.44 23.56 -10.65
N LYS A 13 13.60 22.52 -10.54
CA LYS A 13 13.19 21.65 -11.64
C LYS A 13 11.74 21.92 -12.03
N THR A 14 11.49 21.94 -13.34
CA THR A 14 10.16 22.08 -13.90
C THR A 14 9.55 20.71 -14.10
N TYR A 15 8.35 20.51 -13.59
CA TYR A 15 7.58 19.28 -13.73
C TYR A 15 6.26 19.59 -14.41
N GLU A 16 5.84 18.77 -15.36
CA GLU A 16 4.51 18.82 -15.94
C GLU A 16 3.65 17.65 -15.46
N VAL A 17 2.36 17.91 -15.23
CA VAL A 17 1.40 16.87 -14.86
C VAL A 17 1.09 16.01 -16.09
N LEU A 18 1.55 14.76 -16.06
CA LEU A 18 1.24 13.77 -17.09
C LEU A 18 -0.15 13.15 -16.87
N ALA A 19 -0.50 12.87 -15.61
CA ALA A 19 -1.77 12.28 -15.26
C ALA A 19 -2.19 12.68 -13.84
N ASP A 20 -3.49 12.86 -13.63
CA ASP A 20 -4.10 13.05 -12.33
C ASP A 20 -5.38 12.21 -12.28
N VAL A 21 -5.34 11.13 -11.52
CA VAL A 21 -6.43 10.17 -11.43
C VAL A 21 -6.82 10.03 -9.98
N SER A 22 -8.09 10.26 -9.68
CA SER A 22 -8.65 10.05 -8.36
C SER A 22 -9.90 9.19 -8.39
N ILE A 23 -10.21 8.59 -7.24
CA ILE A 23 -11.51 8.02 -6.92
C ILE A 23 -11.95 8.56 -5.55
N GLY A 24 -13.16 9.10 -5.51
CA GLY A 24 -13.66 9.95 -4.44
C GLY A 24 -13.20 11.40 -4.62
N GLU A 25 -14.05 12.35 -4.27
CA GLU A 25 -13.69 13.76 -4.14
C GLU A 25 -14.08 14.22 -2.73
N PRO A 26 -13.12 14.65 -1.89
CA PRO A 26 -13.49 15.36 -0.67
C PRO A 26 -14.03 16.76 -1.04
N PRO A 27 -15.14 17.26 -0.48
CA PRO A 27 -16.11 16.65 0.42
C PRO A 27 -17.47 16.51 -0.30
N THR A 28 -17.67 15.49 -1.13
CA THR A 28 -19.01 15.28 -1.72
C THR A 28 -19.43 13.84 -1.66
N SER A 29 -20.66 13.62 -1.18
CA SER A 29 -21.41 12.36 -1.26
C SER A 29 -21.81 12.08 -2.73
N GLN A 30 -20.83 12.01 -3.62
CA GLN A 30 -21.06 11.65 -5.01
C GLN A 30 -21.20 10.14 -5.15
N LYS A 31 -22.10 9.72 -6.05
CA LYS A 31 -22.22 8.32 -6.46
C LYS A 31 -21.27 8.07 -7.62
N VAL A 32 -20.35 7.12 -7.47
CA VAL A 32 -19.46 6.64 -8.53
C VAL A 32 -20.10 5.47 -9.26
N GLU A 33 -19.89 5.36 -10.58
CA GLU A 33 -20.37 4.22 -11.36
C GLU A 33 -19.35 3.08 -11.32
N ILE A 34 -19.78 1.91 -10.87
CA ILE A 34 -18.98 0.70 -10.69
C ILE A 34 -19.76 -0.45 -11.31
N ASP A 35 -19.20 -1.10 -12.34
CA ASP A 35 -19.85 -2.19 -13.08
C ASP A 35 -21.29 -1.85 -13.52
N GLY A 36 -21.50 -0.61 -13.99
CA GLY A 36 -22.81 -0.10 -14.44
C GLY A 36 -23.78 0.27 -13.32
N LYS A 37 -23.35 0.26 -12.05
CA LYS A 37 -24.16 0.65 -10.88
C LYS A 37 -23.62 1.91 -10.22
N LYS A 38 -24.50 2.86 -9.89
CA LYS A 38 -24.14 4.06 -9.10
C LYS A 38 -24.10 3.72 -7.62
N VAL A 39 -22.94 3.85 -6.98
CA VAL A 39 -22.73 3.55 -5.56
C VAL A 39 -22.14 4.75 -4.84
N GLU A 40 -22.59 5.03 -3.61
CA GLU A 40 -21.95 6.05 -2.76
C GLU A 40 -20.51 5.64 -2.45
N TRP A 41 -19.59 6.60 -2.43
CA TRP A 41 -18.16 6.35 -2.19
C TRP A 41 -17.65 7.27 -1.09
N TYR A 42 -16.93 6.70 -0.12
CA TYR A 42 -16.49 7.40 1.09
C TYR A 42 -14.96 7.46 1.24
N GLY A 43 -14.21 6.83 0.33
CA GLY A 43 -12.75 6.88 0.33
C GLY A 43 -12.19 8.07 -0.46
N PHE A 44 -10.88 8.28 -0.39
CA PHE A 44 -10.17 9.11 -1.36
C PHE A 44 -8.86 8.42 -1.71
N ILE A 45 -8.64 8.19 -2.99
CA ILE A 45 -7.36 7.69 -3.52
C ILE A 45 -7.04 8.57 -4.72
N ARG A 46 -5.83 9.12 -4.78
CA ARG A 46 -5.38 9.95 -5.89
C ARG A 46 -3.96 9.57 -6.26
N SER A 47 -3.70 9.48 -7.56
CA SER A 47 -2.38 9.29 -8.14
C SER A 47 -2.11 10.45 -9.08
N VAL A 48 -1.05 11.20 -8.80
CA VAL A 48 -0.56 12.28 -9.65
C VAL A 48 0.80 11.87 -10.19
N VAL A 49 0.92 11.79 -11.51
CA VAL A 49 2.16 11.46 -12.20
C VAL A 49 2.71 12.72 -12.83
N LEU A 50 3.92 13.08 -12.43
CA LEU A 50 4.64 14.26 -12.90
C LEU A 50 5.86 13.84 -13.73
N VAL A 51 6.16 14.58 -14.79
CA VAL A 51 7.35 14.39 -15.63
C VAL A 51 8.26 15.60 -15.50
N ASN A 52 9.53 15.37 -15.19
CA ASN A 52 10.53 16.44 -15.15
C ASN A 52 10.89 16.86 -16.59
N THR A 53 10.48 18.07 -16.99
CA THR A 53 10.68 18.58 -18.35
C THR A 53 12.09 19.09 -18.59
N ASN A 54 12.90 19.29 -17.54
CA ASN A 54 14.30 19.67 -17.70
C ASN A 54 15.17 18.52 -18.24
N ASN A 55 14.65 17.28 -18.30
CA ASN A 55 15.34 16.09 -18.83
C ASN A 55 14.71 15.56 -20.14
N GLN A 56 14.05 16.43 -20.92
CA GLN A 56 13.32 16.03 -22.14
C GLN A 56 14.17 15.32 -23.19
N ASP A 57 15.50 15.49 -23.22
CA ASP A 57 16.38 14.79 -24.16
C ASP A 57 16.30 13.25 -24.05
N ARG A 58 15.73 12.72 -22.97
CA ARG A 58 15.59 11.27 -22.71
C ARG A 58 14.17 10.74 -22.78
N LEU A 59 13.18 11.60 -22.99
CA LEU A 59 11.77 11.22 -23.05
C LEU A 59 11.15 11.65 -24.37
N PRO A 60 10.25 10.86 -24.96
CA PRO A 60 9.43 11.36 -26.06
C PRO A 60 8.59 12.56 -25.56
N PRO A 61 8.14 13.44 -26.48
CA PRO A 61 7.21 14.52 -26.13
C PRO A 61 6.04 14.00 -25.29
N ILE A 62 5.59 14.77 -24.31
CA ILE A 62 4.54 14.35 -23.37
C ILE A 62 3.27 13.91 -24.12
N GLU A 63 2.97 14.57 -25.23
CA GLU A 63 1.85 14.27 -26.13
C GLU A 63 1.92 12.86 -26.73
N GLU A 64 3.12 12.28 -26.84
CA GLU A 64 3.35 10.95 -27.42
C GLU A 64 3.30 9.81 -26.39
N LEU A 65 3.36 10.11 -25.09
CA LEU A 65 3.51 9.10 -24.02
C LEU A 65 2.32 8.13 -23.90
N LYS A 66 1.15 8.46 -24.49
CA LYS A 66 -0.10 7.69 -24.48
C LYS A 66 -0.46 7.13 -23.10
N VAL A 67 -1.29 7.89 -22.39
CA VAL A 67 -1.68 7.59 -21.02
C VAL A 67 -3.07 6.94 -20.97
N LYS A 68 -3.18 5.84 -20.22
CA LYS A 68 -4.45 5.21 -19.87
C LYS A 68 -4.66 5.24 -18.36
N THR A 69 -5.78 5.83 -17.95
CA THR A 69 -6.19 5.90 -16.54
C THR A 69 -6.99 4.66 -16.18
N LEU A 70 -6.70 4.07 -15.02
CA LEU A 70 -7.34 2.85 -14.53
C LEU A 70 -7.97 3.13 -13.18
N VAL A 71 -9.15 2.57 -12.93
CA VAL A 71 -9.85 2.71 -11.64
C VAL A 71 -10.46 1.36 -11.28
N CYS A 72 -10.22 0.89 -10.06
CA CYS A 72 -10.79 -0.34 -9.54
C CYS A 72 -11.22 -0.14 -8.08
N PRO A 73 -12.49 0.16 -7.82
CA PRO A 73 -13.03 0.14 -6.46
C PRO A 73 -13.09 -1.32 -5.97
N VAL A 74 -12.56 -1.58 -4.78
CA VAL A 74 -12.57 -2.90 -4.15
C VAL A 74 -12.79 -2.78 -2.66
N GLY A 75 -13.69 -3.58 -2.11
CA GLY A 75 -13.99 -3.54 -0.68
C GLY A 75 -15.33 -2.86 -0.41
N GLU A 76 -15.91 -3.19 0.73
CA GLU A 76 -17.22 -2.72 1.15
C GLU A 76 -17.05 -2.14 2.56
N LYS A 77 -17.48 -0.89 2.79
CA LYS A 77 -17.50 -0.32 4.14
C LYS A 77 -18.53 -1.09 4.96
N LEU A 78 -18.08 -2.07 5.76
CA LEU A 78 -18.91 -2.68 6.79
C LEU A 78 -19.51 -1.54 7.62
N SER A 79 -20.84 -1.43 7.63
CA SER A 79 -21.49 -0.32 8.31
C SER A 79 -21.03 -0.35 9.77
N MET A 80 -20.48 0.77 10.26
CA MET A 80 -20.07 0.90 11.66
C MET A 80 -21.26 0.76 12.63
N PHE A 81 -22.48 0.65 12.10
CA PHE A 81 -23.73 0.61 12.82
C PHE A 81 -24.30 -0.81 12.99
N GLU A 82 -23.82 -1.83 12.27
CA GLU A 82 -24.31 -3.20 12.39
C GLU A 82 -23.19 -4.26 12.25
N PRO A 83 -22.32 -4.43 13.27
CA PRO A 83 -21.17 -5.35 13.24
C PRO A 83 -21.52 -6.86 13.16
N HIS A 84 -22.81 -7.19 13.03
CA HIS A 84 -23.34 -8.56 12.95
C HIS A 84 -23.98 -8.91 11.59
N LYS A 85 -24.15 -7.94 10.69
CA LYS A 85 -24.73 -8.17 9.35
C LYS A 85 -23.69 -7.99 8.26
N TYR A 86 -22.96 -9.05 7.97
CA TYR A 86 -21.97 -9.13 6.87
C TYR A 86 -22.61 -9.29 5.48
N SER A 87 -23.94 -9.17 5.34
CA SER A 87 -24.69 -9.54 4.12
C SER A 87 -25.45 -8.39 3.44
N ALA A 88 -25.34 -7.15 3.93
CA ALA A 88 -25.95 -5.99 3.27
C ALA A 88 -24.94 -5.36 2.28
N PRO A 89 -25.35 -5.01 1.05
CA PRO A 89 -24.44 -4.45 0.05
C PRO A 89 -23.91 -3.11 0.55
N ALA A 90 -22.61 -3.06 0.87
CA ALA A 90 -21.99 -1.87 1.42
C ALA A 90 -21.31 -1.03 0.34
N ALA A 91 -21.30 0.28 0.55
CA ALA A 91 -20.62 1.25 -0.30
C ALA A 91 -19.10 0.99 -0.30
N PRO A 92 -18.44 0.91 -1.47
CA PRO A 92 -17.01 0.74 -1.53
C PRO A 92 -16.29 2.01 -1.05
N ASP A 93 -15.27 1.82 -0.22
CA ASP A 93 -14.45 2.89 0.35
C ASP A 93 -12.94 2.58 0.27
N LYS A 94 -12.61 1.56 -0.53
CA LYS A 94 -11.29 0.97 -0.75
C LYS A 94 -11.15 0.66 -2.23
N GLY A 95 -9.93 0.56 -2.73
CA GLY A 95 -9.73 0.55 -4.17
C GLY A 95 -8.28 0.70 -4.63
N ALA A 96 -8.15 0.90 -5.93
CA ALA A 96 -6.94 1.39 -6.56
C ALA A 96 -7.26 2.32 -7.72
N VAL A 97 -6.37 3.27 -7.95
CA VAL A 97 -6.26 4.06 -9.18
C VAL A 97 -4.91 3.79 -9.82
N GLY A 98 -4.86 3.79 -11.15
CA GLY A 98 -3.65 3.50 -11.89
C GLY A 98 -3.47 4.39 -13.10
N VAL A 99 -2.22 4.54 -13.52
CA VAL A 99 -1.80 5.25 -14.71
C VAL A 99 -0.87 4.33 -15.49
N ALA A 100 -1.35 3.83 -16.63
CA ALA A 100 -0.52 3.10 -17.58
C ALA A 100 0.02 4.08 -18.63
N ILE A 101 1.33 4.08 -18.82
CA ILE A 101 2.05 4.90 -19.79
C ILE A 101 2.58 3.95 -20.86
N GLU A 102 1.82 3.81 -21.95
CA GLU A 102 1.99 2.70 -22.91
C GLU A 102 3.37 2.71 -23.57
N ARG A 103 3.87 3.89 -23.96
CA ARG A 103 5.19 4.04 -24.59
C ARG A 103 6.34 3.64 -23.69
N LEU A 104 6.17 3.84 -22.38
CA LEU A 104 7.17 3.50 -21.36
C LEU A 104 7.02 2.07 -20.86
N GLY A 105 5.96 1.37 -21.26
CA GLY A 105 5.61 0.08 -20.68
C GLY A 105 5.46 0.17 -19.16
N LEU A 106 4.97 1.29 -18.61
CA LEU A 106 4.95 1.56 -17.17
C LEU A 106 3.52 1.59 -16.64
N LEU A 107 3.30 1.01 -15.46
CA LEU A 107 2.07 1.07 -14.70
C LEU A 107 2.36 1.60 -13.29
N VAL A 108 1.85 2.79 -12.98
CA VAL A 108 1.90 3.40 -11.64
C VAL A 108 0.55 3.22 -10.97
N VAL A 109 0.50 2.62 -9.78
CA VAL A 109 -0.74 2.30 -9.07
C VAL A 109 -0.70 2.88 -7.67
N SER A 110 -1.75 3.62 -7.28
CA SER A 110 -2.02 3.99 -5.90
C SER A 110 -3.21 3.17 -5.40
N LEU A 111 -3.10 2.55 -4.23
CA LEU A 111 -4.16 1.73 -3.65
C LEU A 111 -4.45 2.07 -2.18
N HIS A 112 -5.61 1.61 -1.73
CA HIS A 112 -6.03 1.65 -0.33
C HIS A 112 -6.88 0.40 -0.08
N LEU A 113 -6.32 -0.58 0.64
CA LEU A 113 -6.97 -1.86 0.96
C LEU A 113 -7.69 -1.82 2.31
N SER A 114 -8.49 -2.84 2.61
CA SER A 114 -9.24 -2.92 3.86
C SER A 114 -8.35 -2.83 5.11
N GLY A 115 -8.69 -1.88 5.97
CA GLY A 115 -8.11 -1.75 7.31
C GLY A 115 -8.68 -2.75 8.31
N THR A 116 -8.04 -2.84 9.47
CA THR A 116 -8.53 -3.62 10.62
C THR A 116 -9.65 -2.83 11.30
N ASN A 117 -10.90 -3.21 11.05
CA ASN A 117 -12.07 -2.45 11.49
C ASN A 117 -12.76 -3.02 12.74
N LYS A 118 -12.21 -4.08 13.34
CA LYS A 118 -12.79 -4.73 14.52
C LYS A 118 -11.73 -5.34 15.44
N TYR A 119 -11.84 -5.05 16.74
CA TYR A 119 -11.00 -5.63 17.79
C TYR A 119 -11.37 -7.09 18.05
N GLY A 120 -10.42 -7.86 18.59
CA GLY A 120 -10.62 -9.28 18.91
C GLY A 120 -10.72 -10.21 17.70
N ILE A 121 -10.39 -9.73 16.49
CA ILE A 121 -10.30 -10.56 15.28
C ILE A 121 -8.83 -10.66 14.86
N PRO A 122 -8.30 -11.87 14.63
CA PRO A 122 -6.94 -12.07 14.13
C PRO A 122 -6.70 -11.40 12.77
N GLU A 123 -5.48 -10.87 12.53
CA GLU A 123 -5.17 -10.16 11.28
C GLU A 123 -5.28 -11.04 10.03
N MET A 124 -5.09 -12.36 10.17
CA MET A 124 -5.22 -13.30 9.06
C MET A 124 -6.60 -13.24 8.35
N VAL A 125 -7.66 -12.85 9.06
CA VAL A 125 -8.99 -12.67 8.47
C VAL A 125 -9.01 -11.46 7.53
N PHE A 126 -8.41 -10.34 7.95
CA PHE A 126 -8.29 -9.13 7.14
C PHE A 126 -7.30 -9.31 6.01
N ASP A 127 -6.20 -10.03 6.23
CA ASP A 127 -5.25 -10.38 5.18
C ASP A 127 -5.90 -11.12 4.03
N ARG A 128 -6.79 -12.07 4.31
CA ARG A 128 -7.53 -12.78 3.27
C ARG A 128 -8.33 -11.82 2.41
N ASP A 129 -8.99 -10.84 3.02
CA ASP A 129 -9.73 -9.81 2.30
C ASP A 129 -8.79 -8.90 1.49
N ARG A 130 -7.70 -8.39 2.08
CA ARG A 130 -6.66 -7.60 1.39
C ARG A 130 -6.08 -8.35 0.17
N LYS A 131 -5.74 -9.63 0.34
CA LYS A 131 -5.26 -10.52 -0.74
C LYS A 131 -6.31 -10.64 -1.86
N GLN A 132 -7.59 -10.83 -1.51
CA GLN A 132 -8.67 -10.89 -2.51
C GLN A 132 -8.90 -9.56 -3.23
N GLN A 133 -8.83 -8.43 -2.52
CA GLN A 133 -8.92 -7.09 -3.10
C GLN A 133 -7.81 -6.86 -4.13
N LEU A 134 -6.57 -7.23 -3.80
CA LEU A 134 -5.43 -7.16 -4.73
C LEU A 134 -5.63 -8.02 -5.98
N HIS A 135 -6.19 -9.22 -5.85
CA HIS A 135 -6.53 -10.07 -7.01
C HIS A 135 -7.61 -9.43 -7.89
N ARG A 136 -8.65 -8.83 -7.28
CA ARG A 136 -9.71 -8.12 -8.01
C ARG A 136 -9.15 -6.90 -8.76
N ILE A 137 -8.31 -6.10 -8.11
CA ILE A 137 -7.60 -4.97 -8.74
C ILE A 137 -6.78 -5.47 -9.93
N SER A 138 -5.96 -6.51 -9.73
CA SER A 138 -5.10 -7.05 -10.79
C SER A 138 -5.92 -7.56 -11.99
N LYS A 139 -7.04 -8.24 -11.74
CA LYS A 139 -7.96 -8.70 -12.80
C LYS A 139 -8.58 -7.52 -13.55
N SER A 140 -9.14 -6.55 -12.84
CA SER A 140 -9.78 -5.37 -13.45
C SER A 140 -8.80 -4.56 -14.29
N PHE A 141 -7.60 -4.28 -13.76
CA PHE A 141 -6.59 -3.54 -14.50
C PHE A 141 -6.12 -4.30 -15.74
N LYS A 142 -6.00 -5.63 -15.65
CA LYS A 142 -5.66 -6.49 -16.80
C LYS A 142 -6.69 -6.38 -17.92
N GLU A 143 -7.98 -6.38 -17.61
CA GLU A 143 -9.04 -6.17 -18.59
C GLU A 143 -8.98 -4.75 -19.16
N GLN A 144 -8.83 -3.74 -18.29
CA GLN A 144 -8.78 -2.34 -18.70
C GLN A 144 -7.59 -2.02 -19.60
N VAL A 145 -6.39 -2.62 -19.42
CA VAL A 145 -5.23 -2.37 -20.30
C VAL A 145 -5.24 -3.21 -21.60
N GLY A 146 -6.30 -3.96 -21.89
CA GLY A 146 -6.42 -4.74 -23.12
C GLY A 146 -6.00 -6.21 -23.01
N GLY A 147 -5.98 -6.76 -21.80
CA GLY A 147 -5.82 -8.19 -21.54
C GLY A 147 -4.49 -8.58 -20.90
N LYS A 148 -4.30 -9.90 -20.71
CA LYS A 148 -3.17 -10.49 -19.98
C LYS A 148 -1.81 -10.10 -20.60
N ALA A 149 -1.67 -10.20 -21.91
CA ALA A 149 -0.39 -9.93 -22.58
C ALA A 149 0.09 -8.49 -22.35
N ALA A 150 -0.78 -7.51 -22.60
CA ALA A 150 -0.49 -6.09 -22.38
C ALA A 150 -0.19 -5.78 -20.91
N TYR A 151 -0.94 -6.36 -19.97
CA TYR A 151 -0.71 -6.16 -18.54
C TYR A 151 0.63 -6.74 -18.05
N THR A 152 1.00 -7.91 -18.56
CA THR A 152 2.24 -8.59 -18.16
C THR A 152 3.48 -7.90 -18.72
N SER A 153 3.39 -7.22 -19.87
CA SER A 153 4.49 -6.44 -20.42
C SER A 153 4.76 -5.12 -19.70
N LEU A 154 3.89 -4.68 -18.79
CA LEU A 154 4.10 -3.44 -18.03
C LEU A 154 5.01 -3.66 -16.83
N HIS A 155 6.02 -2.81 -16.67
CA HIS A 155 6.75 -2.58 -15.43
C HIS A 155 5.83 -1.91 -14.42
N LYS A 156 5.89 -2.32 -13.15
CA LYS A 156 4.89 -1.93 -12.14
C LYS A 156 5.54 -1.21 -10.97
N LEU A 157 4.94 -0.08 -10.61
CA LEU A 157 5.18 0.65 -9.37
C LEU A 157 3.85 0.71 -8.63
N VAL A 158 3.74 0.04 -7.49
CA VAL A 158 2.49 -0.09 -6.75
C VAL A 158 2.70 0.49 -5.36
N MET A 159 1.90 1.49 -5.01
CA MET A 159 2.07 2.24 -3.78
C MET A 159 0.73 2.52 -3.08
N GLY A 160 0.80 2.95 -1.83
CA GLY A 160 -0.35 3.40 -1.05
C GLY A 160 -0.54 2.57 0.20
N ASP A 161 -1.75 2.61 0.75
CA ASP A 161 -2.09 1.96 2.01
C ASP A 161 -2.55 0.51 1.76
N TYR A 162 -1.59 -0.41 1.87
CA TYR A 162 -1.84 -1.85 1.81
C TYR A 162 -2.58 -2.37 3.05
N ASN A 163 -2.58 -1.60 4.13
CA ASN A 163 -3.21 -1.90 5.40
C ASN A 163 -2.79 -3.20 6.11
N PHE A 164 -1.83 -3.95 5.57
CA PHE A 164 -1.23 -5.09 6.27
C PHE A 164 -0.56 -4.61 7.56
N ARG A 165 -0.75 -5.38 8.62
CA ARG A 165 -0.25 -5.05 9.96
C ARG A 165 0.97 -5.86 10.31
N CYS A 166 1.68 -5.41 11.33
CA CYS A 166 2.62 -6.24 12.05
C CYS A 166 1.83 -7.00 13.14
N GLU A 167 1.91 -8.33 13.12
CA GLU A 167 1.24 -9.20 14.09
C GLU A 167 2.26 -10.03 14.84
N MET A 168 2.43 -9.71 16.12
CA MET A 168 3.39 -10.40 16.99
C MET A 168 2.77 -11.61 17.68
N SER A 169 1.45 -11.60 17.87
CA SER A 169 0.70 -12.72 18.44
C SER A 169 -0.62 -12.97 17.69
N PRO A 170 -0.99 -14.22 17.42
CA PRO A 170 -2.26 -14.57 16.78
C PRO A 170 -3.46 -14.56 17.76
N SER A 171 -3.24 -14.39 19.06
CA SER A 171 -4.31 -14.48 20.08
C SER A 171 -5.31 -13.32 19.95
N PRO A 172 -6.64 -13.59 20.00
CA PRO A 172 -7.66 -12.55 20.00
C PRO A 172 -7.52 -11.51 21.13
N ALA A 173 -7.04 -11.93 22.31
CA ALA A 173 -6.81 -11.03 23.45
C ALA A 173 -5.73 -9.97 23.15
N ASP A 174 -4.79 -10.28 22.25
CA ASP A 174 -3.73 -9.37 21.83
C ASP A 174 -4.21 -8.35 20.80
N LYS A 175 -5.45 -8.52 20.31
CA LYS A 175 -6.16 -7.63 19.38
C LYS A 175 -7.19 -6.76 20.07
N GLU A 176 -7.15 -6.68 21.39
CA GLU A 176 -7.89 -5.67 22.14
C GLU A 176 -7.18 -4.31 22.05
N LYS A 177 -7.91 -3.24 22.38
CA LYS A 177 -7.36 -1.88 22.40
C LYS A 177 -6.22 -1.81 23.42
N GLY A 178 -4.99 -1.54 22.95
CA GLY A 178 -3.80 -1.55 23.80
C GLY A 178 -3.35 -2.96 24.23
N GLY A 179 -3.66 -3.98 23.41
CA GLY A 179 -3.28 -5.38 23.62
C GLY A 179 -1.76 -5.63 23.65
N VAL A 180 -1.35 -6.88 23.79
CA VAL A 180 0.06 -7.25 24.01
C VAL A 180 0.97 -6.83 22.86
N ASP A 181 0.51 -6.93 21.61
CA ASP A 181 1.29 -6.47 20.44
C ASP A 181 1.61 -4.97 20.55
N TRP A 182 0.62 -4.16 20.97
CA TRP A 182 0.83 -2.74 21.23
C TRP A 182 1.83 -2.51 22.37
N LYS A 183 1.65 -3.19 23.51
CA LYS A 183 2.51 -2.98 24.69
C LYS A 183 3.97 -3.34 24.39
N LYS A 184 4.20 -4.45 23.68
CA LYS A 184 5.55 -4.87 23.28
C LYS A 184 6.19 -3.86 22.34
N VAL A 185 5.44 -3.35 21.37
CA VAL A 185 5.91 -2.27 20.51
C VAL A 185 6.24 -1.02 21.31
N ASP A 186 5.34 -0.61 22.20
CA ASP A 186 5.52 0.59 23.03
C ASP A 186 6.77 0.44 23.90
N GLU A 187 6.98 -0.71 24.53
CA GLU A 187 8.18 -1.03 25.31
C GLU A 187 9.46 -0.97 24.46
N GLU A 188 9.46 -1.51 23.24
CA GLU A 188 10.62 -1.50 22.36
C GLU A 188 10.90 -0.11 21.76
N VAL A 189 9.86 0.62 21.35
CA VAL A 189 9.97 1.99 20.85
C VAL A 189 10.44 2.94 21.94
N MET A 190 9.87 2.83 23.15
CA MET A 190 10.25 3.65 24.31
C MET A 190 11.64 3.35 24.84
N SER A 191 12.23 2.19 24.50
CA SER A 191 13.62 1.87 24.83
C SER A 191 14.64 2.76 24.10
N GLY A 192 14.23 3.42 23.01
CA GLY A 192 15.08 4.31 22.20
C GLY A 192 16.03 3.59 21.25
N ASP A 193 16.03 2.25 21.23
CA ASP A 193 16.84 1.44 20.31
C ASP A 193 16.10 1.22 18.98
N GLU A 194 16.30 2.13 18.03
CA GLU A 194 15.68 2.04 16.71
C GLU A 194 16.03 0.74 15.97
N GLU A 195 17.22 0.17 16.17
CA GLU A 195 17.64 -1.06 15.48
C GLU A 195 16.86 -2.27 15.98
N ARG A 196 16.62 -2.34 17.30
CA ARG A 196 15.77 -3.38 17.89
C ARG A 196 14.33 -3.29 17.39
N VAL A 197 13.77 -2.08 17.36
CA VAL A 197 12.43 -1.80 16.83
C VAL A 197 12.32 -2.29 15.38
N ARG A 198 13.30 -1.94 14.53
CA ARG A 198 13.34 -2.36 13.12
C ARG A 198 13.33 -3.88 12.97
N LYS A 199 14.18 -4.58 13.72
CA LYS A 199 14.25 -6.06 13.69
C LYS A 199 12.95 -6.71 14.13
N ALA A 200 12.33 -6.20 15.19
CA ALA A 200 11.06 -6.72 15.69
C ALA A 200 9.98 -6.57 14.61
N PHE A 201 9.76 -5.36 14.10
CA PHE A 201 8.72 -5.13 13.10
C PHE A 201 8.95 -5.90 11.80
N TYR A 202 10.19 -5.99 11.33
CA TYR A 202 10.52 -6.75 10.13
C TYR A 202 10.18 -8.22 10.27
N GLY A 203 10.46 -8.80 11.45
CA GLY A 203 10.12 -10.18 11.75
C GLY A 203 8.62 -10.47 11.67
N PHE A 204 7.76 -9.48 11.96
CA PHE A 204 6.30 -9.64 12.07
C PHE A 204 5.49 -8.98 10.93
N ASP A 205 6.15 -8.45 9.91
CA ASP A 205 5.47 -7.79 8.79
C ASP A 205 4.72 -8.78 7.88
N ARG A 206 3.39 -8.70 7.88
CA ARG A 206 2.54 -9.67 7.18
C ARG A 206 2.57 -9.52 5.65
N LEU A 207 2.77 -8.32 5.12
CA LEU A 207 2.91 -8.13 3.66
C LEU A 207 4.20 -8.76 3.15
N GLN A 208 5.34 -8.47 3.80
CA GLN A 208 6.64 -8.99 3.42
C GLN A 208 6.67 -10.52 3.52
N ARG A 209 6.10 -11.10 4.58
CA ARG A 209 5.94 -12.57 4.71
C ARG A 209 5.16 -13.19 3.55
N TRP A 210 4.14 -12.52 3.04
CA TRP A 210 3.35 -13.02 1.91
C TRP A 210 4.08 -12.85 0.56
N MET A 211 4.90 -11.80 0.41
CA MET A 211 5.64 -11.53 -0.83
C MET A 211 6.90 -12.39 -0.99
N VAL A 212 7.53 -12.82 0.11
CA VAL A 212 8.69 -13.72 0.09
C VAL A 212 8.24 -15.15 -0.21
N LYS A 213 9.01 -15.90 -1.01
CA LYS A 213 8.70 -17.30 -1.28
C LYS A 213 8.79 -18.12 0.01
N VAL A 214 7.88 -19.09 0.17
CA VAL A 214 7.93 -20.08 1.24
C VAL A 214 9.32 -20.73 1.27
N GLY A 215 10.03 -20.61 2.39
CA GLY A 215 11.39 -21.11 2.59
C GLY A 215 12.53 -20.11 2.40
N GLU A 216 12.28 -18.92 1.85
CA GLU A 216 13.26 -17.83 1.73
C GLU A 216 13.16 -16.80 2.87
N TRP A 217 12.19 -16.97 3.78
CA TRP A 217 12.07 -16.16 4.99
C TRP A 217 13.21 -16.48 5.97
N PRO A 218 13.90 -15.47 6.54
CA PRO A 218 14.92 -15.73 7.56
C PRO A 218 14.29 -16.50 8.73
N LYS A 219 14.84 -17.67 9.04
CA LYS A 219 14.61 -18.33 10.33
C LYS A 219 15.23 -17.43 11.41
N HIS A 220 14.48 -16.48 11.92
CA HIS A 220 14.95 -15.67 13.04
C HIS A 220 15.03 -16.57 14.29
N ASN A 221 16.22 -16.61 14.90
CA ASN A 221 16.56 -17.39 16.10
C ASN A 221 15.49 -17.34 17.21
N ASP A 222 14.78 -18.45 17.40
CA ASP A 222 14.77 -19.34 18.58
C ASP A 222 14.80 -18.77 20.02
N SER A 223 14.38 -17.53 20.27
CA SER A 223 14.02 -17.13 21.66
C SER A 223 12.67 -16.43 21.78
N TRP A 224 11.98 -16.20 20.67
CA TRP A 224 10.58 -15.80 20.70
C TRP A 224 9.73 -17.04 20.44
N SER A 225 9.27 -17.67 21.52
CA SER A 225 8.29 -18.76 21.51
C SER A 225 6.89 -18.28 21.14
N GLY A 226 6.79 -17.29 20.24
CA GLY A 226 5.54 -16.95 19.58
C GLY A 226 5.29 -18.01 18.53
N GLY A 227 4.86 -19.19 19.01
CA GLY A 227 4.49 -20.42 18.30
C GLY A 227 5.14 -20.62 16.94
N GLU A 228 5.85 -21.74 16.78
CA GLU A 228 5.91 -22.38 15.47
C GLU A 228 4.49 -22.32 14.88
N VAL A 229 4.30 -21.48 13.86
CA VAL A 229 3.07 -21.47 13.07
C VAL A 229 3.23 -22.66 12.14
N ASP A 230 3.24 -23.84 12.75
CA ASP A 230 3.07 -25.12 12.07
C ASP A 230 1.70 -25.06 11.38
N GLY A 231 1.74 -24.98 10.05
CA GLY A 231 0.57 -24.95 9.17
C GLY A 231 -0.16 -23.60 9.20
N ASP A 232 -0.12 -22.76 8.17
CA ASP A 232 -0.57 -23.02 6.80
C ASP A 232 -1.81 -23.94 6.64
N ASP A 233 -2.53 -24.25 7.73
CA ASP A 233 -3.54 -25.33 7.74
C ASP A 233 -4.99 -24.85 7.61
N ILE A 234 -5.22 -23.62 7.10
CA ILE A 234 -6.54 -23.24 6.58
C ILE A 234 -6.38 -22.35 5.33
N GLY A 235 -5.97 -22.95 4.21
CA GLY A 235 -6.28 -22.44 2.86
C GLY A 235 -5.55 -21.18 2.39
N GLU A 236 -4.50 -20.73 3.07
CA GLU A 236 -3.69 -19.57 2.62
C GLU A 236 -2.86 -19.86 1.36
N GLY A 237 -2.46 -21.13 1.15
CA GLY A 237 -1.74 -21.56 -0.05
C GLY A 237 -2.53 -21.46 -1.37
N ALA A 238 -3.84 -21.16 -1.34
CA ALA A 238 -4.67 -21.07 -2.54
C ALA A 238 -4.56 -19.73 -3.28
N LEU A 239 -4.21 -18.65 -2.57
CA LEU A 239 -4.04 -17.31 -3.17
C LEU A 239 -2.56 -16.95 -3.16
N GLY A 240 -1.86 -17.37 -4.21
CA GLY A 240 -0.48 -16.94 -4.48
C GLY A 240 -0.35 -15.41 -4.56
N VAL A 241 0.88 -14.92 -4.61
CA VAL A 241 1.15 -13.50 -4.87
C VAL A 241 0.45 -13.12 -6.17
N CYS A 242 -0.37 -12.07 -6.15
CA CYS A 242 -1.15 -11.70 -7.34
C CYS A 242 -0.25 -11.07 -8.42
N SER A 243 -0.67 -11.12 -9.68
CA SER A 243 0.10 -10.57 -10.81
C SER A 243 0.39 -9.07 -10.76
N LEU A 244 -0.20 -8.34 -9.80
CA LEU A 244 0.15 -6.95 -9.53
C LEU A 244 1.46 -6.81 -8.77
N LEU A 245 1.79 -7.78 -7.90
CA LEU A 245 2.98 -7.79 -7.04
C LEU A 245 3.98 -8.91 -7.40
N GLU A 246 3.61 -9.83 -8.30
CA GLU A 246 4.51 -10.85 -8.82
C GLU A 246 5.82 -10.23 -9.31
N ASN A 247 6.94 -10.87 -8.97
CA ASN A 247 8.27 -10.39 -9.35
C ASN A 247 8.55 -8.94 -8.93
N SER A 248 8.03 -8.54 -7.79
CA SER A 248 8.30 -7.23 -7.19
C SER A 248 9.07 -7.39 -5.88
N VAL A 249 9.72 -6.32 -5.46
CA VAL A 249 10.36 -6.19 -4.16
C VAL A 249 9.75 -4.99 -3.44
N ASP A 250 9.70 -5.06 -2.12
CA ASP A 250 9.27 -3.92 -1.33
C ASP A 250 10.45 -2.97 -1.11
N ALA A 251 10.27 -1.69 -1.45
CA ALA A 251 11.31 -0.68 -1.31
C ALA A 251 11.82 -0.54 0.13
N ILE A 252 10.97 -0.81 1.12
CA ILE A 252 11.36 -0.78 2.54
C ILE A 252 12.47 -1.78 2.87
N THR A 253 12.49 -2.91 2.17
CA THR A 253 13.46 -4.00 2.39
C THR A 253 14.76 -3.82 1.61
N SER A 254 14.78 -2.87 0.69
CA SER A 254 15.94 -2.59 -0.16
C SER A 254 16.88 -1.54 0.45
N THR A 255 16.54 -0.99 1.62
CA THR A 255 17.27 0.08 2.29
C THR A 255 17.29 -0.13 3.81
N THR A 256 17.73 0.87 4.57
CA THR A 256 17.57 0.88 6.02
C THR A 256 16.09 0.92 6.39
N ILE A 257 15.58 -0.17 6.96
CA ILE A 257 14.19 -0.31 7.42
C ILE A 257 13.88 0.86 8.38
N PRO A 258 12.86 1.70 8.14
CA PRO A 258 12.49 2.76 9.06
C PRO A 258 11.58 2.26 10.17
N VAL A 259 11.26 3.12 11.14
CA VAL A 259 10.16 2.85 12.09
C VAL A 259 8.80 2.77 11.38
N PRO A 260 7.76 2.19 11.98
CA PRO A 260 6.40 2.17 11.42
C PRO A 260 5.86 3.55 11.01
N SER A 261 5.16 3.61 9.87
CA SER A 261 4.52 4.84 9.36
C SER A 261 3.12 5.08 9.94
N PHE A 262 2.61 4.14 10.73
CA PHE A 262 1.28 4.15 11.33
C PHE A 262 1.36 3.55 12.74
N THR A 263 0.59 3.94 13.76
CA THR A 263 -0.43 5.00 13.84
C THR A 263 -0.01 6.08 14.83
N PHE A 264 -0.12 7.35 14.48
CA PHE A 264 0.30 8.46 15.35
C PHE A 264 -0.88 9.24 15.92
N LYS A 265 -0.69 9.81 17.11
CA LYS A 265 -1.62 10.80 17.65
C LYS A 265 -1.46 12.12 16.92
N ILE A 266 -2.59 12.67 16.45
CA ILE A 266 -2.63 13.98 15.79
C ILE A 266 -2.82 15.06 16.87
N GLY A 267 -1.95 16.07 16.89
CA GLY A 267 -2.14 17.29 17.70
C GLY A 267 -1.82 17.18 19.20
N GLU A 268 -1.28 16.06 19.68
CA GLU A 268 -0.84 15.90 21.08
C GLU A 268 0.70 15.93 21.20
N PRO A 269 1.28 16.71 22.14
CA PRO A 269 2.69 16.61 22.50
C PRO A 269 2.97 15.38 23.40
N PRO A 270 4.14 14.71 23.28
CA PRO A 270 5.18 14.97 22.29
C PRO A 270 4.70 14.61 20.87
N PRO A 271 5.10 15.39 19.84
CA PRO A 271 4.74 15.06 18.47
C PRO A 271 5.17 13.63 18.17
N ARG A 272 4.23 12.85 17.63
CA ARG A 272 4.44 11.47 17.17
C ARG A 272 4.57 10.41 18.25
N ALA A 273 3.86 10.60 19.36
CA ALA A 273 3.43 9.47 20.17
C ALA A 273 2.53 8.56 19.32
N PHE A 274 2.80 7.24 19.32
CA PHE A 274 1.91 6.30 18.68
C PHE A 274 0.51 6.34 19.35
N ALA A 275 -0.55 6.10 18.58
CA ALA A 275 -1.90 6.02 19.10
C ALA A 275 -2.17 4.64 19.74
N GLN A 276 -2.51 4.62 21.03
CA GLN A 276 -2.79 3.41 21.85
C GLN A 276 -3.97 2.54 21.40
N LYS A 277 -4.55 2.84 20.23
CA LYS A 277 -5.71 2.13 19.68
C LYS A 277 -5.30 0.99 18.75
N ARG A 278 -4.14 1.06 18.09
CA ARG A 278 -3.76 0.08 17.06
C ARG A 278 -2.25 -0.18 17.12
N THR A 279 -1.85 -1.42 16.89
CA THR A 279 -0.45 -1.78 16.75
C THR A 279 0.19 -0.96 15.62
N PRO A 280 1.34 -0.31 15.87
CA PRO A 280 2.07 0.36 14.81
C PRO A 280 2.44 -0.60 13.69
N SER A 281 2.45 -0.14 12.44
CA SER A 281 2.71 -0.98 11.27
C SER A 281 3.21 -0.16 10.09
N TRP A 282 3.83 -0.82 9.10
CA TRP A 282 4.11 -0.21 7.78
C TRP A 282 2.95 -0.51 6.84
N THR A 283 1.89 0.26 6.99
CA THR A 283 0.69 0.13 6.15
C THR A 283 0.86 0.77 4.79
N ASP A 284 1.62 1.86 4.75
CA ASP A 284 1.96 2.61 3.55
C ASP A 284 3.23 2.02 2.94
N ARG A 285 3.13 1.50 1.72
CA ARG A 285 4.21 0.73 1.08
C ARG A 285 4.42 1.18 -0.35
N ILE A 286 5.63 0.94 -0.85
CA ILE A 286 5.99 1.12 -2.25
C ILE A 286 6.65 -0.18 -2.71
N VAL A 287 5.90 -0.93 -3.51
CA VAL A 287 6.32 -2.19 -4.12
C VAL A 287 6.72 -1.93 -5.57
N VAL A 288 7.94 -2.34 -5.93
CA VAL A 288 8.56 -2.03 -7.21
C VAL A 288 8.86 -3.32 -7.97
N GLY A 289 8.57 -3.36 -9.27
CA GLY A 289 8.96 -4.50 -10.11
C GLY A 289 10.48 -4.73 -10.09
N LYS A 290 10.93 -5.97 -10.29
CA LYS A 290 12.37 -6.34 -10.33
C LYS A 290 13.20 -5.59 -11.36
N ASP A 291 12.54 -5.04 -12.37
CA ASP A 291 13.16 -4.22 -13.40
C ASP A 291 13.55 -2.81 -12.90
N PHE A 292 13.27 -2.50 -11.64
CA PHE A 292 13.75 -1.30 -10.96
C PHE A 292 14.86 -1.63 -9.95
N GLU A 293 15.74 -0.67 -9.75
CA GLU A 293 16.67 -0.56 -8.62
C GLU A 293 16.10 0.48 -7.65
N VAL A 294 16.07 0.15 -6.36
CA VAL A 294 15.68 1.12 -5.31
C VAL A 294 16.95 1.84 -4.87
N GLU A 295 17.08 3.11 -5.22
CA GLU A 295 18.22 3.95 -4.86
C GLU A 295 18.03 4.63 -3.50
N GLY A 296 16.78 4.78 -3.06
CA GLY A 296 16.47 5.36 -1.76
C GLY A 296 15.03 5.10 -1.36
N PHE A 297 14.80 5.14 -0.05
CA PHE A 297 13.48 5.04 0.56
C PHE A 297 13.49 5.81 1.87
N GLY A 298 12.36 6.39 2.23
CA GLY A 298 12.23 7.10 3.50
C GLY A 298 10.80 7.42 3.88
N ILE A 299 10.69 7.97 5.09
CA ILE A 299 9.43 8.43 5.67
C ILE A 299 9.56 9.93 5.95
N GLU A 300 8.61 10.72 5.46
CA GLU A 300 8.59 12.17 5.65
C GLU A 300 7.97 12.53 7.00
N ARG A 301 8.84 12.49 7.99
CA ARG A 301 8.56 12.77 9.39
C ARG A 301 8.05 14.22 9.60
N SER A 302 8.48 15.22 8.84
CA SER A 302 7.96 16.60 9.02
C SER A 302 6.45 16.73 8.71
N VAL A 303 5.90 15.70 8.06
CA VAL A 303 4.53 15.34 7.68
C VAL A 303 3.40 15.27 8.72
N VAL A 304 3.16 16.20 9.65
CA VAL A 304 2.30 15.92 10.84
C VAL A 304 0.78 16.21 10.72
N VAL A 305 0.18 15.96 9.55
CA VAL A 305 -1.25 16.25 9.31
C VAL A 305 -2.17 15.03 9.37
N SER A 306 -1.61 13.83 9.57
CA SER A 306 -2.32 12.55 9.58
C SER A 306 -1.78 11.64 10.68
N ASP A 307 -2.53 10.60 11.01
CA ASP A 307 -2.08 9.46 11.83
C ASP A 307 -1.17 8.51 11.04
N HIS A 308 -0.94 8.79 9.75
CA HIS A 308 0.06 8.19 8.89
C HIS A 308 1.20 9.18 8.59
N GLU A 309 2.43 8.69 8.48
CA GLU A 309 3.56 9.44 7.91
C GLU A 309 3.72 9.14 6.41
N PRO A 310 3.91 10.15 5.53
CA PRO A 310 4.11 9.90 4.12
C PRO A 310 5.38 9.08 3.85
N VAL A 311 5.30 8.15 2.89
CA VAL A 311 6.44 7.32 2.46
C VAL A 311 6.89 7.73 1.06
N TRP A 312 8.18 7.62 0.78
CA TRP A 312 8.75 7.91 -0.55
C TRP A 312 9.81 6.88 -0.92
N ALA A 313 9.98 6.67 -2.23
CA ALA A 313 11.06 5.87 -2.79
C ALA A 313 11.66 6.59 -4.01
N MET A 314 12.98 6.46 -4.18
CA MET A 314 13.67 6.78 -5.42
C MET A 314 14.02 5.47 -6.11
N VAL A 315 13.60 5.34 -7.37
CA VAL A 315 13.79 4.12 -8.14
C VAL A 315 14.36 4.45 -9.52
N LYS A 316 15.15 3.51 -10.05
CA LYS A 316 15.80 3.62 -11.36
C LYS A 316 15.53 2.39 -12.20
N GLY A 317 15.12 2.58 -13.45
CA GLY A 317 14.91 1.48 -14.40
C GLY A 317 16.22 0.75 -14.76
N LYS A 318 16.16 -0.58 -14.84
CA LYS A 318 17.24 -1.48 -15.31
C LYS A 318 17.00 -1.88 -16.77
N GLY A 319 18.07 -2.18 -17.51
CA GLY A 319 17.97 -2.99 -18.75
C GLY A 319 16.98 -2.50 -19.82
N GLY A 320 16.87 -1.19 -20.06
CA GLY A 320 15.95 -0.63 -21.07
C GLY A 320 14.60 -0.16 -20.52
N VAL A 321 14.35 -0.31 -19.21
CA VAL A 321 13.26 0.39 -18.52
C VAL A 321 13.58 1.89 -18.45
N PRO A 322 12.60 2.78 -18.67
CA PRO A 322 12.80 4.23 -18.60
C PRO A 322 13.46 4.67 -17.28
N GLN A 323 14.45 5.56 -17.40
CA GLN A 323 15.20 6.16 -16.30
C GLN A 323 14.50 7.39 -15.74
#